data_AF-A0A1V5TAA5-F1
#
_entry.id   AF-A0A1V5TAA5-F1
#
_cell.length_a   1.000
_cell.length_b   1.000
_cell.length_c   1.000
_cell.angle_alpha   90.00
_cell.angle_beta   90.00
_cell.angle_gamma   90.00
#
_symmetry.space_group_name_H-M   'P 1'
#
loop_
_entity.id
_entity.type
_entity.pdbx_description
1 polymer ?
#
loop_
_entity_poly.entity_id
_entity_poly.type
_entity_poly.pdbx_seq_one_letter_code
_entity_poly.pdbx_strand_id
1 'polypeptide(L)'
;MTFFDVLLSTFYTPVKLIPRTPSLNVGKAGATCAAWGDPDIGAGWSFRFRDWKIEASIRWTFPFGIWNVSEAEAKCIRSGSLYHRMGLASSFTRYMDPVAVVLSAAIT
;
A
#
# COMPACT_ATOMS: atom_id res chain seq x y z
N MET A 1 21.20 27.05 2.16
CA MET A 1 20.44 25.88 2.62
C MET A 1 19.44 25.56 1.53
N THR A 2 19.73 24.56 0.71
CA THR A 2 18.98 24.31 -0.54
C THR A 2 17.85 23.32 -0.29
N PHE A 3 16.77 23.39 -1.08
CA PHE A 3 15.61 22.47 -1.02
C PHE A 3 16.02 20.99 -0.99
N PHE A 4 17.16 20.63 -1.59
CA PHE A 4 17.76 19.29 -1.57
C PHE A 4 18.21 18.83 -0.16
N ASP A 5 18.69 19.74 0.68
CA ASP A 5 19.19 19.39 2.03
C ASP A 5 18.04 19.05 2.98
N VAL A 6 16.89 19.70 2.82
CA VAL A 6 15.65 19.41 3.58
C VAL A 6 15.04 18.08 3.12
N LEU A 7 15.15 17.77 1.83
CA LEU A 7 14.69 16.50 1.26
C LEU A 7 15.51 15.34 1.85
N LEU A 8 16.84 15.41 1.76
CA LEU A 8 17.73 14.33 2.19
C LEU A 8 17.61 14.01 3.69
N SER A 9 17.40 15.04 4.53
CA SER A 9 17.23 14.88 6.00
C SER A 9 15.88 14.31 6.41
N THR A 10 14.83 14.45 5.59
CA THR A 10 13.50 13.88 5.86
C THR A 10 13.43 12.38 5.51
N PHE A 11 14.21 11.93 4.51
CA PHE A 11 14.16 10.55 4.02
C PHE A 11 15.04 9.55 4.78
N TYR A 12 15.92 10.00 5.69
CA TYR A 12 16.79 9.11 6.46
C TYR A 12 16.19 8.75 7.82
N THR A 13 14.94 8.27 7.83
CA THR A 13 14.42 7.52 8.99
C THR A 13 14.31 6.06 8.58
N PRO A 14 15.03 5.13 9.24
CA PRO A 14 14.88 3.71 8.97
C PRO A 14 13.51 3.26 9.48
N VAL A 15 12.50 3.31 8.61
CA VAL A 15 11.20 2.67 8.87
C VAL A 15 11.43 1.17 8.83
N LYS A 16 11.51 0.56 10.01
CA LYS A 16 11.53 -0.89 10.19
C LYS A 16 10.15 -1.43 9.79
N LEU A 17 9.96 -1.66 8.49
CA LEU A 17 8.81 -2.40 7.96
C LEU A 17 8.86 -3.81 8.56
N ILE A 18 8.01 -4.07 9.55
CA ILE A 18 7.69 -5.43 9.98
C ILE A 18 6.59 -5.90 9.03
N PRO A 19 6.89 -6.73 8.01
CA PRO A 19 5.84 -7.31 7.19
C PRO A 19 5.02 -8.25 8.08
N ARG A 20 3.83 -7.82 8.50
CA ARG A 20 2.78 -8.75 8.94
C ARG A 20 2.14 -9.33 7.70
N THR A 21 2.84 -10.25 7.05
CA THR A 21 2.26 -11.11 6.02
C THR A 21 1.14 -11.91 6.70
N PRO A 22 -0.14 -11.77 6.28
CA PRO A 22 -1.19 -12.66 6.77
C PRO A 22 -0.86 -14.06 6.26
N SER A 23 -0.34 -14.93 7.14
CA SER A 23 -0.07 -16.32 6.79
C SER A 23 -1.40 -17.08 6.76
N LEU A 24 -1.83 -17.45 5.55
CA LEU A 24 -2.85 -18.47 5.35
C LEU A 24 -2.28 -19.81 5.82
N ASN A 25 -2.87 -20.40 6.87
CA ASN A 25 -2.51 -21.73 7.34
C ASN A 25 -3.10 -22.78 6.37
N VAL A 26 -2.30 -23.20 5.39
CA VAL A 26 -2.70 -24.10 4.29
C VAL A 26 -3.16 -25.49 4.79
N GLY A 27 -2.77 -25.90 6.00
CA GLY A 27 -3.10 -27.22 6.57
C GLY A 27 -4.57 -27.47 6.96
N LYS A 28 -5.44 -26.45 6.93
CA LYS A 28 -6.89 -26.56 7.21
C LYS A 28 -7.78 -26.07 6.06
N ALA A 29 -7.23 -25.88 4.86
CA ALA A 29 -7.96 -25.38 3.69
C ALA A 29 -8.79 -26.48 2.99
N GLY A 30 -9.61 -27.22 3.75
CA GLY A 30 -10.53 -28.23 3.23
C GLY A 30 -11.90 -27.68 2.78
N ALA A 31 -12.19 -26.41 3.09
CA ALA A 31 -13.39 -25.72 2.64
C ALA A 31 -12.98 -24.35 2.07
N THR A 32 -13.13 -24.20 0.76
CA THR A 32 -12.92 -22.93 0.05
C THR A 32 -14.01 -21.94 0.44
N CYS A 33 -13.83 -21.27 1.57
CA CYS A 33 -14.63 -20.09 1.89
C CYS A 33 -13.98 -18.89 1.21
N ALA A 34 -14.75 -18.18 0.38
CA ALA A 34 -14.34 -16.89 -0.15
C ALA A 34 -14.85 -15.82 0.82
N ALA A 35 -13.96 -14.99 1.35
CA ALA A 35 -14.32 -13.85 2.18
C ALA A 35 -13.86 -12.57 1.47
N TRP A 36 -14.72 -11.55 1.48
CA TRP A 36 -14.33 -10.22 1.03
C TRP A 36 -13.29 -9.65 2.00
N GLY A 37 -12.20 -9.10 1.45
CA GLY A 37 -11.20 -8.36 2.22
C GLY A 37 -11.69 -6.98 2.62
N ASP A 38 -10.82 -6.18 3.22
CA ASP A 38 -11.09 -4.76 3.46
C ASP A 38 -11.17 -4.01 2.11
N PRO A 39 -12.32 -3.46 1.72
CA PRO A 39 -12.43 -2.72 0.47
C PRO A 39 -11.68 -1.40 0.58
N ASP A 40 -11.02 -1.01 -0.52
CA ASP A 40 -10.35 0.26 -0.64
C ASP A 40 -10.95 1.14 -1.73
N ILE A 41 -10.94 2.45 -1.49
CA ILE A 41 -11.24 3.48 -2.48
C ILE A 41 -10.04 4.39 -2.60
N GLY A 42 -9.73 4.85 -3.80
CA GLY A 42 -8.62 5.77 -4.00
C GLY A 42 -8.87 6.74 -5.13
N ALA A 43 -8.16 7.85 -5.07
CA ALA A 43 -8.09 8.83 -6.13
C ALA A 43 -6.62 9.03 -6.50
N GLY A 44 -6.37 9.17 -7.79
CA GLY A 44 -5.03 9.41 -8.32
C GLY A 44 -5.05 10.60 -9.26
N TRP A 45 -3.94 11.33 -9.26
CA TRP A 45 -3.63 12.35 -10.24
C TRP A 45 -2.35 11.97 -10.95
N SER A 46 -2.35 12.13 -12.28
CA SER A 46 -1.18 11.91 -13.11
C SER A 46 -1.00 13.10 -14.04
N PHE A 47 0.24 13.57 -14.15
CA PHE A 47 0.61 14.64 -15.05
C PHE A 47 1.86 14.27 -15.82
N ARG A 48 1.83 14.53 -17.12
CA ARG A 48 2.96 14.28 -18.00
C ARG A 48 3.36 15.56 -18.70
N PHE A 49 4.65 15.86 -18.68
CA PHE A 49 5.23 16.97 -19.40
C PHE A 49 6.55 16.54 -20.04
N ARG A 50 6.59 16.50 -21.36
CA ARG A 50 7.75 16.02 -22.14
C ARG A 50 8.17 14.62 -21.65
N ASP A 51 9.42 14.49 -21.23
CA ASP A 51 9.99 13.23 -20.70
C ASP A 51 9.84 13.12 -19.18
N TRP A 52 9.01 13.95 -18.54
CA TRP A 52 8.66 13.83 -17.12
C TRP A 52 7.23 13.33 -16.94
N LYS A 53 7.02 12.46 -15.94
CA LYS A 53 5.70 12.06 -15.45
C LYS A 53 5.69 12.14 -13.92
N ILE A 54 4.66 12.76 -13.38
CA ILE A 54 4.43 12.91 -11.95
C ILE A 54 3.10 12.23 -11.63
N GLU A 55 3.07 11.39 -10.60
CA GLU A 55 1.85 10.78 -10.11
C GLU A 55 1.73 11.00 -8.61
N ALA A 56 0.50 11.19 -8.16
CA ALA A 56 0.15 11.23 -6.76
C ALA A 56 -1.15 10.46 -6.58
N SER A 57 -1.28 9.70 -5.50
CA SER A 57 -2.48 8.95 -5.18
C SER A 57 -2.72 8.90 -3.69
N ILE A 58 -4.00 8.91 -3.35
CA ILE A 58 -4.52 8.69 -2.01
C ILE A 58 -5.42 7.47 -2.05
N ARG A 59 -5.28 6.59 -1.06
CA ARG A 59 -6.08 5.39 -0.90
C ARG A 59 -6.60 5.32 0.52
N TRP A 60 -7.89 5.05 0.68
CA TRP A 60 -8.54 4.81 1.95
C TRP A 60 -9.06 3.39 1.98
N THR A 61 -8.66 2.62 2.99
CA THR A 61 -9.11 1.24 3.20
C THR A 61 -10.14 1.21 4.33
N PHE A 62 -11.31 0.63 4.07
CA PHE A 62 -12.38 0.49 5.05
C PHE A 62 -12.32 -0.89 5.73
N PRO A 63 -12.49 -0.96 7.06
CA PRO A 63 -12.37 -2.21 7.81
C PRO A 63 -13.65 -3.05 7.77
N PHE A 64 -14.06 -3.47 6.57
CA PHE A 64 -15.27 -4.31 6.38
C PHE A 64 -14.97 -5.80 6.23
N GLY A 65 -13.70 -6.22 6.20
CA GLY A 65 -13.34 -7.62 6.15
C GLY A 65 -13.61 -8.36 7.47
N ILE A 66 -13.72 -9.68 7.40
CA ILE A 66 -13.98 -10.55 8.56
C ILE A 66 -12.77 -10.48 9.51
N TRP A 67 -13.01 -9.97 10.72
CA TRP A 67 -12.02 -9.91 11.79
C TRP A 67 -12.40 -10.67 13.06
N ASN A 68 -13.71 -10.88 13.31
CA ASN A 68 -14.16 -11.47 14.56
C ASN A 68 -13.41 -12.80 14.82
N VAL A 69 -12.73 -12.91 15.96
CA VAL A 69 -11.87 -14.05 16.29
C VAL A 69 -12.66 -15.36 16.25
N SER A 70 -13.92 -15.35 16.71
CA SER A 70 -14.78 -16.54 16.66
C SER A 70 -15.17 -16.93 15.23
N GLU A 71 -15.48 -15.96 14.36
CA GLU A 71 -15.80 -16.23 12.96
C GLU A 71 -14.56 -16.58 12.13
N ALA A 72 -13.41 -15.98 12.43
CA ALA A 72 -12.15 -16.24 11.76
C ALA A 72 -11.58 -17.61 12.15
N GLU A 73 -11.78 -18.07 13.38
CA GLU A 73 -11.46 -19.44 13.80
C GLU A 73 -12.43 -20.46 13.19
N ALA A 74 -13.74 -20.16 13.18
CA ALA A 74 -14.74 -21.04 12.57
C ALA A 74 -14.59 -21.18 11.05
N LYS A 75 -14.24 -20.09 10.35
CA LYS A 75 -14.05 -20.05 8.90
C LYS A 75 -12.59 -20.22 8.47
N CYS A 76 -11.64 -20.28 9.41
CA CYS A 76 -10.19 -20.30 9.14
C CYS A 76 -9.68 -19.18 8.20
N ILE A 77 -10.39 -18.05 8.12
CA ILE A 77 -10.03 -16.91 7.25
C ILE A 77 -10.13 -15.61 8.03
N ARG A 78 -9.04 -14.84 7.98
CA ARG A 78 -8.99 -13.45 8.47
C ARG A 78 -8.79 -12.53 7.27
N SER A 79 -9.88 -11.93 6.79
CA SER A 79 -9.88 -11.12 5.57
C SER A 79 -9.80 -9.62 5.84
N GLY A 80 -10.12 -9.17 7.06
CA GLY A 80 -10.09 -7.76 7.45
C GLY A 80 -9.05 -7.43 8.51
N SER A 81 -8.82 -6.14 8.70
CA SER A 81 -7.84 -5.60 9.65
C SER A 81 -8.41 -4.78 10.80
N LEU A 82 -9.73 -4.54 10.85
CA LEU A 82 -10.44 -3.64 11.79
C LEU A 82 -10.07 -2.15 11.78
N TYR A 83 -8.95 -1.78 11.16
CA TYR A 83 -8.47 -0.41 11.19
C TYR A 83 -8.69 0.26 9.85
N HIS A 84 -9.12 1.52 9.90
CA HIS A 84 -8.98 2.39 8.74
C HIS A 84 -7.50 2.57 8.41
N ARG A 85 -7.16 2.51 7.13
CA ARG A 85 -5.80 2.77 6.64
C ARG A 85 -5.83 3.83 5.56
N MET A 86 -4.85 4.72 5.60
CA MET A 86 -4.71 5.79 4.63
C MET A 86 -3.35 5.66 3.95
N GLY A 87 -3.39 5.24 2.69
CA GLY A 87 -2.22 5.20 1.83
C GLY A 87 -2.05 6.51 1.09
N LEU A 88 -0.85 7.08 1.12
CA LEU A 88 -0.42 8.15 0.24
C LEU A 88 0.76 7.66 -0.58
N ALA A 89 0.71 7.81 -1.89
CA ALA A 89 1.84 7.46 -2.76
C ALA A 89 2.08 8.55 -3.81
N SER A 90 3.33 8.84 -4.08
CA SER A 90 3.76 9.71 -5.17
C SER A 90 4.88 9.06 -5.98
N SER A 91 4.91 9.34 -7.27
CA SER A 91 5.96 8.88 -8.18
C SER A 91 6.44 10.02 -9.07
N PHE A 92 7.73 10.00 -9.38
CA PHE A 92 8.37 10.89 -10.31
C PHE A 92 9.19 10.08 -11.30
N THR A 93 8.82 10.12 -12.57
CA THR A 93 9.45 9.35 -13.64
C THR A 93 10.11 10.29 -14.64
N ARG A 94 11.37 10.03 -14.97
CA ARG A 94 12.12 10.67 -16.05
C ARG A 94 12.43 9.66 -17.14
N TYR A 95 11.90 9.88 -18.33
CA TYR A 95 12.25 9.11 -19.51
C TYR A 95 13.54 9.69 -20.12
N MET A 96 14.55 8.85 -20.32
CA MET A 96 15.84 9.15 -20.94
C MET A 96 16.20 7.99 -21.87
N ASP A 97 15.79 8.01 -23.13
CA ASP A 97 16.00 6.90 -24.08
C ASP A 97 17.45 6.33 -24.00
N PRO A 98 17.63 5.02 -23.71
CA PRO A 98 16.63 3.94 -23.59
C PRO A 98 16.09 3.65 -22.17
N VAL A 99 16.50 4.43 -21.17
CA VAL A 99 16.23 4.20 -19.74
C VAL A 99 15.07 5.07 -19.24
N ALA A 100 14.37 4.62 -18.20
CA ALA A 100 13.50 5.47 -17.39
C ALA A 100 13.91 5.37 -15.92
N VAL A 101 14.04 6.53 -15.26
CA VAL A 101 14.32 6.61 -13.83
C VAL A 101 13.03 6.89 -13.10
N VAL A 102 12.69 6.06 -12.11
CA VAL A 102 11.49 6.21 -11.28
C VAL A 102 11.90 6.40 -9.83
N LEU A 103 11.39 7.45 -9.21
CA LEU A 103 11.48 7.71 -7.78
C LEU A 103 10.07 7.65 -7.21
N SER A 104 9.79 6.67 -6.36
CA SER A 104 8.49 6.49 -5.71
C SER A 104 8.60 6.64 -4.20
N ALA A 105 7.61 7.29 -3.60
CA ALA A 105 7.43 7.35 -2.15
C ALA A 105 6.02 6.89 -1.81
N ALA A 106 5.88 6.08 -0.76
CA ALA A 106 4.57 5.65 -0.26
C ALA A 106 4.57 5.56 1.27
N ILE A 107 3.46 5.96 1.88
CA ILE A 107 3.17 5.88 3.32
C ILE A 107 1.80 5.22 3.47
N THR A 108 1.61 4.37 4.48
CA THR A 108 0.37 3.59 4.71
C THR A 108 0.02 3.56 6.19
#